data_AF-V4QXH3-F1
#
_entry.id   AF-V4QXH3-F1
#
_cell.length_a   1.000
_cell.length_b   1.000
_cell.length_c   1.000
_cell.angle_alpha   90.00
_cell.angle_beta   90.00
_cell.angle_gamma   90.00
#
_symmetry.space_group_name_H-M   'P 1'
#
loop_
_entity.id
_entity.type
_entity.pdbx_description
1 polymer ?
#
loop_
_entity_poly.entity_id
_entity_poly.type
_entity_poly.pdbx_seq_one_letter_code
_entity_poly.pdbx_strand_id
1 'polypeptide(L)'
;MTIKAKILSLVAAFTLLAGGITLLGLKTMSDYDRIITDYNRTASNSFRGERLNRYLTRVALEFRGIYMSKSEDEARQAADRVDVAANQLAGFMTDWRKTLKPGEIPEFDSVQTKAMKLVNGGHKVANVTRTQGLKAADAFGNTADHVTFREKMQAEIDGMVERLAVEQIRSQRALDHFKQTRQYQFVLIAGSGILLMLTGSLWIAIGAIAGPLTRVRQSMIRISEGAYDTPIPQGGDSEIGEVWRALSILKDRAVDAEHHAKEKLKAEQSLRELVLD
;
A
#
# COMPACT_ATOMS: atom_id res chain seq x y z
N MET A 1 -9.81 -36.07 -18.34
CA MET A 1 -9.28 -34.76 -18.76
C MET A 1 -8.02 -34.95 -19.57
N THR A 2 -7.91 -34.18 -20.64
CA THR A 2 -6.74 -34.15 -21.50
C THR A 2 -5.52 -33.52 -20.81
N ILE A 3 -4.30 -33.85 -21.23
CA ILE A 3 -3.06 -33.19 -20.76
C ILE A 3 -3.15 -31.69 -21.04
N LYS A 4 -3.64 -31.32 -22.23
CA LYS A 4 -3.86 -29.91 -22.61
C LYS A 4 -4.80 -29.22 -21.62
N ALA A 5 -5.93 -29.84 -21.26
CA ALA A 5 -6.88 -29.26 -20.32
C ALA A 5 -6.28 -29.11 -18.91
N LYS A 6 -5.48 -30.08 -18.44
CA LYS A 6 -4.78 -29.98 -17.14
C LYS A 6 -3.81 -28.79 -17.10
N ILE A 7 -2.98 -28.63 -18.14
CA ILE A 7 -2.02 -27.53 -18.25
C ILE A 7 -2.75 -26.19 -18.35
N LEU A 8 -3.76 -26.07 -19.22
CA LEU A 8 -4.53 -24.83 -19.36
C LEU A 8 -5.28 -24.46 -18.07
N SER A 9 -5.77 -25.44 -17.31
CA SER A 9 -6.42 -25.18 -16.02
C SER A 9 -5.44 -24.60 -15.00
N LEU A 10 -4.20 -25.12 -14.95
CA LEU A 10 -3.14 -24.55 -14.11
C LEU A 10 -2.79 -23.12 -14.53
N VAL A 11 -2.57 -22.88 -15.83
CA VAL A 11 -2.26 -21.54 -16.35
C VAL A 11 -3.38 -20.55 -16.05
N ALA A 12 -4.64 -20.96 -16.22
CA ALA A 12 -5.80 -20.14 -15.86
C ALA A 12 -5.81 -19.82 -14.35
N ALA A 13 -5.53 -20.82 -13.50
CA ALA A 13 -5.48 -20.64 -12.06
C ALA A 13 -4.36 -19.67 -11.62
N PHE A 14 -3.16 -19.77 -12.21
CA PHE A 14 -2.08 -18.80 -11.99
C PHE A 14 -2.45 -17.39 -12.44
N THR A 15 -3.08 -17.27 -13.62
CA THR A 15 -3.54 -15.97 -14.15
C THR A 15 -4.57 -15.33 -13.22
N LEU A 16 -5.52 -16.11 -12.70
CA LEU A 16 -6.52 -15.63 -11.74
C LEU A 16 -5.89 -15.17 -10.43
N LEU A 17 -4.93 -15.93 -9.89
CA LEU A 17 -4.20 -15.54 -8.69
C LEU A 17 -3.43 -14.23 -8.90
N ALA A 18 -2.70 -14.12 -10.01
CA ALA A 18 -1.95 -12.91 -10.36
C ALA A 18 -2.88 -11.70 -10.54
N GLY A 19 -4.02 -11.88 -11.22
CA GLY A 19 -5.05 -10.86 -11.36
C GLY A 19 -5.65 -10.43 -10.03
N GLY A 20 -5.94 -11.38 -9.14
CA GLY A 20 -6.45 -11.10 -7.79
C GLY A 20 -5.48 -10.31 -6.94
N ILE A 21 -4.19 -10.68 -6.94
CA ILE A 21 -3.13 -9.94 -6.23
C ILE A 21 -2.99 -8.53 -6.81
N THR A 22 -3.05 -8.39 -8.14
CA THR A 22 -2.97 -7.08 -8.81
C THR A 22 -4.13 -6.17 -8.41
N LEU A 23 -5.36 -6.68 -8.43
CA LEU A 23 -6.55 -5.92 -8.00
C LEU A 23 -6.47 -5.51 -6.52
N LEU A 24 -6.00 -6.40 -5.65
CA LEU A 24 -5.76 -6.08 -4.24
C LEU A 24 -4.69 -4.99 -4.09
N GLY A 25 -3.63 -5.04 -4.89
CA GLY A 25 -2.60 -4.01 -5.00
C GLY A 25 -3.16 -2.64 -5.36
N LEU A 26 -3.93 -2.57 -6.45
CA LEU A 26 -4.55 -1.31 -6.91
C LEU A 26 -5.52 -0.74 -5.86
N LYS A 27 -6.37 -1.59 -5.26
CA LYS A 27 -7.27 -1.16 -4.19
C LYS A 27 -6.50 -0.64 -2.98
N THR A 28 -5.41 -1.32 -2.61
CA THR A 28 -4.55 -0.89 -1.51
C THR A 28 -3.96 0.49 -1.77
N MET A 29 -3.44 0.74 -2.97
CA MET A 29 -2.85 2.02 -3.33
C MET A 29 -3.87 3.15 -3.25
N SER A 30 -5.07 2.93 -3.79
CA SER A 30 -6.16 3.92 -3.72
C SER A 30 -6.61 4.21 -2.28
N ASP A 31 -6.75 3.17 -1.44
CA ASP A 31 -7.09 3.34 -0.02
C ASP A 31 -5.95 4.05 0.74
N TYR A 32 -4.70 3.74 0.41
CA TYR A 32 -3.51 4.36 1.00
C TYR A 32 -3.44 5.84 0.69
N ASP A 33 -3.68 6.25 -0.57
CA ASP A 33 -3.72 7.66 -0.97
C ASP A 33 -4.74 8.47 -0.17
N ARG A 34 -5.90 7.88 0.12
CA ARG A 34 -6.93 8.54 0.95
C ARG A 34 -6.46 8.73 2.39
N ILE A 35 -5.92 7.68 3.00
CA ILE A 35 -5.51 7.68 4.41
C ILE A 35 -4.27 8.58 4.62
N ILE A 36 -3.30 8.54 3.70
CA ILE A 36 -2.10 9.37 3.81
C ILE A 36 -2.43 10.85 3.60
N THR A 37 -3.40 11.16 2.74
CA THR A 37 -3.88 12.54 2.55
C THR A 37 -4.51 13.09 3.83
N ASP A 38 -5.32 12.27 4.52
CA ASP A 38 -5.90 12.63 5.81
C ASP A 38 -4.82 12.85 6.88
N TYR A 39 -3.88 11.91 7.01
CA TYR A 39 -2.74 12.03 7.93
C TYR A 39 -1.92 13.30 7.69
N ASN A 40 -1.54 13.56 6.43
CA ASN A 40 -0.77 14.74 6.06
C ASN A 40 -1.52 16.04 6.38
N ARG A 41 -2.85 16.05 6.21
CA ARG A 41 -3.71 17.18 6.53
C ARG A 41 -3.77 17.44 8.04
N THR A 42 -4.02 16.40 8.83
CA THR A 42 -4.03 16.51 10.31
C THR A 42 -2.67 16.91 10.87
N ALA A 43 -1.58 16.37 10.31
CA ALA A 43 -0.22 16.72 10.69
C ALA A 43 0.12 18.18 10.32
N SER A 44 -0.31 18.64 9.13
CA SER A 44 -0.13 20.04 8.72
C SER A 44 -0.87 20.99 9.64
N ASN A 45 -2.12 20.67 10.02
CA ASN A 45 -2.90 21.50 10.93
C ASN A 45 -2.29 21.54 12.33
N SER A 46 -1.86 20.41 12.87
CA SER A 46 -1.15 20.33 14.16
C SER A 46 0.12 21.21 14.14
N PHE A 47 0.96 21.09 13.11
CA PHE A 47 2.14 21.94 12.95
C PHE A 47 1.80 23.44 12.83
N ARG A 48 0.73 23.79 12.12
CA ARG A 48 0.27 25.18 12.00
C ARG A 48 -0.28 25.71 13.32
N GLY A 49 -0.98 24.90 14.10
CA GLY A 49 -1.42 25.24 15.46
C GLY A 49 -0.24 25.61 16.35
N GLU A 50 0.80 24.79 16.39
CA GLU A 50 2.04 25.10 17.13
C GLU A 50 2.74 26.37 16.61
N ARG A 51 2.72 26.57 15.29
CA ARG A 51 3.32 27.76 14.69
C ARG A 51 2.52 29.03 14.99
N LEU A 52 1.21 28.95 15.17
CA LEU A 52 0.37 30.06 15.64
C LEU A 52 0.85 30.54 17.02
N ASN A 53 1.09 29.61 17.95
CA ASN A 53 1.63 29.92 19.28
C ASN A 53 2.94 30.71 19.19
N ARG A 54 3.83 30.36 18.25
CA ARG A 54 5.07 31.11 18.01
C ARG A 54 4.82 32.54 17.50
N TYR A 55 3.88 32.74 16.57
CA TYR A 55 3.54 34.09 16.09
C TYR A 55 2.93 34.96 17.18
N LEU A 56 2.06 34.39 18.02
CA LEU A 56 1.45 35.11 19.14
C LEU A 56 2.47 35.49 20.21
N THR A 57 3.35 34.55 20.56
CA THR A 57 4.46 34.80 21.48
C THR A 57 5.34 35.92 20.94
N ARG A 58 5.64 35.92 19.63
CA ARG A 58 6.41 37.01 19.00
C ARG A 58 5.72 38.36 19.17
N VAL A 59 4.43 38.46 18.85
CA VAL A 59 3.68 39.72 19.03
C VAL A 59 3.69 40.18 20.49
N ALA A 60 3.49 39.26 21.43
CA ALA A 60 3.53 39.55 22.87
C ALA A 60 4.91 40.06 23.33
N LEU A 61 5.99 39.46 22.82
CA LEU A 61 7.37 39.89 23.11
C LEU A 61 7.64 41.29 22.56
N GLU A 62 7.21 41.60 21.34
CA GLU A 62 7.41 42.95 20.77
C GLU A 62 6.60 44.02 21.51
N PHE A 63 5.38 43.71 21.97
CA PHE A 63 4.63 44.61 22.87
C PHE A 63 5.41 44.91 24.14
N ARG A 64 5.96 43.87 24.77
CA ARG A 64 6.79 44.04 25.97
C ARG A 64 8.04 44.89 25.68
N GLY A 65 8.61 44.76 24.48
CA GLY A 65 9.71 45.60 24.02
C GLY A 65 9.39 47.10 24.05
N ILE A 66 8.16 47.49 23.69
CA ILE A 66 7.70 48.89 23.83
C ILE A 66 7.73 49.30 25.31
N TYR A 67 7.04 48.56 26.18
CA TYR A 67 6.88 48.94 27.58
C TYR A 67 8.18 48.92 28.40
N MET A 68 9.18 48.15 27.96
CA MET A 68 10.49 48.06 28.60
C MET A 68 11.54 48.99 27.98
N SER A 69 11.18 49.76 26.95
CA SER A 69 12.09 50.69 26.30
C SER A 69 12.58 51.78 27.26
N LYS A 70 13.87 52.14 27.17
CA LYS A 70 14.51 53.15 28.03
C LYS A 70 14.43 54.55 27.46
N SER A 71 14.07 54.68 26.19
CA SER A 71 13.91 55.96 25.48
C SER A 71 12.77 55.91 24.48
N GLU A 72 12.30 57.09 24.05
CA GLU A 72 11.29 57.21 23.00
C GLU A 72 11.76 56.65 21.65
N ASP A 73 13.05 56.76 21.35
CA ASP A 73 13.63 56.20 20.12
C ASP A 73 13.61 54.66 20.14
N GLU A 74 13.94 54.04 21.29
CA GLU A 74 13.85 52.59 21.46
C GLU A 74 12.39 52.12 21.36
N ALA A 75 11.45 52.87 21.95
CA ALA A 75 10.03 52.59 21.88
C ALA A 75 9.49 52.66 20.44
N ARG A 76 9.92 53.65 19.64
CA ARG A 76 9.58 53.75 18.22
C ARG A 76 10.11 52.58 17.40
N GLN A 77 11.35 52.17 17.63
CA GLN A 77 11.90 50.97 16.97
C GLN A 77 11.16 49.69 17.38
N ALA A 78 10.74 49.57 18.65
CA ALA A 78 9.91 48.47 19.10
C ALA A 78 8.51 48.49 18.45
N ALA A 79 7.91 49.67 18.27
CA ALA A 79 6.66 49.84 17.54
C ALA A 79 6.75 49.35 16.09
N ASP A 80 7.86 49.60 15.39
CA ASP A 80 8.11 49.08 14.05
C ASP A 80 8.15 47.54 14.04
N ARG A 81 8.77 46.91 15.04
CA ARG A 81 8.79 45.45 15.17
C ARG A 81 7.43 44.86 15.52
N VAL A 82 6.60 45.56 16.31
CA VAL A 82 5.21 45.16 16.57
C VAL A 82 4.40 45.12 15.28
N ASP A 83 4.51 46.14 14.42
CA ASP A 83 3.82 46.15 13.13
C ASP A 83 4.25 44.98 12.24
N VAL A 84 5.55 44.69 12.18
CA VAL A 84 6.07 43.53 11.44
C VAL A 84 5.51 42.22 11.99
N ALA A 85 5.52 42.02 13.31
CA ALA A 85 5.00 40.79 13.93
C ALA A 85 3.48 40.63 13.72
N ALA A 86 2.72 41.73 13.83
CA ALA A 86 1.27 41.75 13.59
C ALA A 86 0.95 41.40 12.12
N ASN A 87 1.67 41.97 11.16
CA ASN A 87 1.51 41.64 9.74
C ASN A 87 1.84 40.18 9.44
N GLN A 88 2.87 39.63 10.07
CA GLN A 88 3.22 38.21 9.92
C GLN A 88 2.12 37.28 10.47
N LEU A 89 1.54 37.61 11.63
CA LEU A 89 0.41 36.86 12.19
C LEU A 89 -0.81 36.92 11.27
N ALA A 90 -1.15 38.11 10.75
CA ALA A 90 -2.27 38.29 9.84
C ALA A 90 -2.10 37.50 8.54
N GLY A 91 -0.90 37.56 7.95
CA GLY A 91 -0.54 36.78 6.77
C GLY A 91 -0.65 35.28 7.03
N PHE A 92 -0.09 34.81 8.16
CA PHE A 92 -0.18 33.40 8.55
C PHE A 92 -1.63 32.91 8.69
N MET A 93 -2.50 33.67 9.37
CA MET A 93 -3.92 33.28 9.53
C MET A 93 -4.66 33.25 8.20
N THR A 94 -4.36 34.20 7.30
CA THR A 94 -4.94 34.25 5.96
C THR A 94 -4.50 33.04 5.13
N ASP A 95 -3.22 32.68 5.19
CA ASP A 95 -2.69 31.55 4.44
C ASP A 95 -3.14 30.20 5.01
N TRP A 96 -3.29 30.08 6.33
CA TRP A 96 -3.86 28.87 6.94
C TRP A 96 -5.34 28.72 6.54
N ARG A 97 -6.14 29.80 6.53
CA ARG A 97 -7.55 29.74 6.10
C ARG A 97 -7.71 29.16 4.69
N LYS A 98 -6.81 29.51 3.75
CA LYS A 98 -6.85 29.00 2.37
C LYS A 98 -6.66 27.49 2.26
N THR A 99 -6.03 26.85 3.25
CA THR A 99 -5.81 25.39 3.24
C THR A 99 -6.94 24.62 3.91
N LEU A 100 -7.86 25.28 4.58
CA LEU A 100 -8.91 24.64 5.36
C LEU A 100 -10.20 24.46 4.55
N LYS A 101 -10.84 23.30 4.73
CA LYS A 101 -12.23 23.11 4.30
C LYS A 101 -13.18 23.74 5.33
N PRO A 102 -14.41 24.13 4.94
CA PRO A 102 -15.41 24.60 5.87
C PRO A 102 -15.63 23.61 7.02
N GLY A 103 -15.58 24.10 8.26
CA GLY A 103 -15.80 23.28 9.46
C GLY A 103 -14.70 22.29 9.81
N GLU A 104 -13.56 22.29 9.12
CA GLU A 104 -12.46 21.36 9.41
C GLU A 104 -11.87 21.54 10.80
N ILE A 105 -11.71 22.79 11.23
CA ILE A 105 -11.26 23.15 12.58
C ILE A 105 -12.37 24.01 13.19
N PRO A 106 -13.18 23.46 14.11
CA PRO A 106 -14.33 24.17 14.68
C PRO A 106 -13.98 25.51 15.32
N GLU A 107 -12.83 25.60 15.98
CA GLU A 107 -12.37 26.79 16.71
C GLU A 107 -11.78 27.87 15.80
N PHE A 108 -11.48 27.54 14.53
CA PHE A 108 -10.62 28.39 13.70
C PHE A 108 -11.18 29.79 13.48
N ASP A 109 -12.49 29.93 13.23
CA ASP A 109 -13.12 31.23 13.02
C ASP A 109 -13.03 32.13 14.27
N SER A 110 -13.23 31.53 15.44
CA SER A 110 -13.12 32.22 16.72
C SER A 110 -11.68 32.64 16.99
N VAL A 111 -10.72 31.73 16.80
CA VAL A 111 -9.28 31.99 16.95
C VAL A 111 -8.81 33.06 15.96
N GLN A 112 -9.23 32.98 14.69
CA GLN A 112 -8.91 33.98 13.67
C GLN A 112 -9.44 35.35 14.06
N THR A 113 -10.69 35.43 14.55
CA THR A 113 -11.27 36.68 15.01
C THR A 113 -10.46 37.30 16.14
N LYS A 114 -10.02 36.50 17.12
CA LYS A 114 -9.20 36.97 18.25
C LYS A 114 -7.78 37.36 17.81
N ALA A 115 -7.16 36.57 16.94
CA ALA A 115 -5.86 36.89 16.35
C ALA A 115 -5.92 38.23 15.58
N MET A 116 -6.96 38.46 14.78
CA MET A 116 -7.12 39.74 14.07
C MET A 116 -7.40 40.91 15.02
N LYS A 117 -8.07 40.69 16.15
CA LYS A 117 -8.16 41.71 17.21
C LYS A 117 -6.78 42.05 17.80
N LEU A 118 -5.93 41.04 18.02
CA LEU A 118 -4.55 41.26 18.48
C LEU A 118 -3.72 42.03 17.44
N VAL A 119 -3.82 41.67 16.16
CA VAL A 119 -3.16 42.38 15.04
C VAL A 119 -3.56 43.85 15.02
N ASN A 120 -4.87 44.13 15.05
CA ASN A 120 -5.38 45.51 15.08
C ASN A 120 -4.94 46.26 16.33
N GLY A 121 -4.89 45.59 17.48
CA GLY A 121 -4.32 46.13 18.72
C GLY A 121 -2.83 46.47 18.57
N GLY A 122 -2.07 45.61 17.91
CA GLY A 122 -0.66 45.82 17.55
C GLY A 122 -0.43 47.12 16.81
N HIS A 123 -1.13 47.29 15.69
CA HIS A 123 -1.06 48.51 14.89
C HIS A 123 -1.44 49.77 15.66
N LYS A 124 -2.47 49.68 16.52
CA LYS A 124 -2.91 50.81 17.36
C LYS A 124 -1.85 51.20 18.38
N VAL A 125 -1.29 50.24 19.13
CA VAL A 125 -0.23 50.49 20.11
C VAL A 125 1.02 51.06 19.42
N ALA A 126 1.41 50.51 18.28
CA ALA A 126 2.54 51.00 17.51
C ALA A 126 2.33 52.47 17.09
N ASN A 127 1.14 52.80 16.57
CA ASN A 127 0.78 54.16 16.22
C ASN A 127 0.77 55.12 17.42
N VAL A 128 0.18 54.72 18.56
CA VAL A 128 0.18 55.51 19.80
C VAL A 128 1.61 55.76 20.28
N THR A 129 2.47 54.74 20.23
CA THR A 129 3.88 54.87 20.61
C THR A 129 4.60 55.91 19.75
N ARG A 130 4.41 55.88 18.43
CA ARG A 130 5.06 56.84 17.52
C ARG A 130 4.55 58.28 17.69
N THR A 131 3.25 58.44 17.92
CA THR A 131 2.59 59.76 17.90
C THR A 131 2.47 60.43 19.27
N GLN A 132 2.36 59.65 20.34
CA GLN A 132 2.07 60.12 21.70
C GLN A 132 3.11 59.65 22.74
N GLY A 133 4.06 58.81 22.33
CA GLY A 133 5.19 58.38 23.15
C GLY A 133 4.89 57.20 24.07
N LEU A 134 5.92 56.78 24.79
CA LEU A 134 5.95 55.55 25.59
C LEU A 134 4.86 55.52 26.67
N LYS A 135 4.66 56.63 27.39
CA LYS A 135 3.68 56.71 28.49
C LYS A 135 2.24 56.52 28.01
N ALA A 136 1.91 57.05 26.84
CA ALA A 136 0.59 56.88 26.24
C ALA A 136 0.38 55.44 25.76
N ALA A 137 1.42 54.81 25.21
CA ALA A 137 1.37 53.42 24.78
C ALA A 137 1.15 52.44 25.94
N ASP A 138 1.82 52.66 27.08
CA ASP A 138 1.63 51.87 28.30
C ASP A 138 0.20 52.03 28.84
N ALA A 139 -0.28 53.27 29.01
CA ALA A 139 -1.63 53.54 29.47
C ALA A 139 -2.72 52.95 28.57
N PHE A 140 -2.46 52.87 27.25
CA PHE A 140 -3.39 52.32 26.28
C PHE A 140 -3.37 50.77 26.24
N GLY A 141 -2.18 50.17 26.17
CA GLY A 141 -2.04 48.73 25.86
C GLY A 141 -1.78 47.82 27.06
N ASN A 142 -1.30 48.37 28.18
CA ASN A 142 -0.92 47.62 29.37
C ASN A 142 -2.03 47.68 30.45
N THR A 143 -3.23 47.23 30.07
CA THR A 143 -4.41 47.22 30.95
C THR A 143 -4.79 45.80 31.39
N ALA A 144 -5.50 45.66 32.51
CA ALA A 144 -6.01 44.38 33.00
C ALA A 144 -6.94 43.67 32.00
N ASP A 145 -7.74 44.44 31.25
CA ASP A 145 -8.61 43.91 30.20
C ASP A 145 -7.82 43.29 29.05
N HIS A 146 -6.71 43.92 28.65
CA HIS A 146 -5.83 43.38 27.61
C HIS A 146 -5.07 42.15 28.07
N VAL A 147 -4.68 42.08 29.35
CA VAL A 147 -4.12 40.86 29.96
C VAL A 147 -5.16 39.73 29.90
N THR A 148 -6.36 39.98 30.41
CA THR A 148 -7.47 39.00 30.42
C THR A 148 -7.83 38.51 29.02
N PHE A 149 -7.82 39.41 28.03
CA PHE A 149 -8.05 39.05 26.63
C PHE A 149 -6.99 38.09 26.10
N ARG A 150 -5.70 38.37 26.37
CA ARG A 150 -4.59 37.51 25.93
C ARG A 150 -4.64 36.15 26.60
N GLU A 151 -4.95 36.08 27.88
CA GLU A 151 -5.10 34.82 28.63
C GLU A 151 -6.23 33.95 28.05
N LYS A 152 -7.42 34.53 27.83
CA LYS A 152 -8.55 33.80 27.25
C LYS A 152 -8.27 33.32 25.83
N MET A 153 -7.61 34.15 25.03
CA MET A 153 -7.18 33.77 23.68
C MET A 153 -6.16 32.64 23.71
N GLN A 154 -5.17 32.71 24.60
CA GLN A 154 -4.17 31.65 24.75
C GLN A 154 -4.82 30.32 25.14
N ALA A 155 -5.71 30.33 26.15
CA ALA A 155 -6.41 29.12 26.58
C ALA A 155 -7.23 28.45 25.47
N GLU A 156 -7.91 29.23 24.62
CA GLU A 156 -8.64 28.69 23.48
C GLU A 156 -7.72 28.10 22.42
N ILE A 157 -6.57 28.73 22.18
CA ILE A 157 -5.57 28.25 21.22
C ILE A 157 -4.91 26.98 21.74
N ASP A 158 -4.58 26.91 23.02
CA ASP A 158 -4.04 25.69 23.64
C ASP A 158 -5.03 24.53 23.50
N GLY A 159 -6.32 24.76 23.76
CA GLY A 159 -7.37 23.76 23.53
C GLY A 159 -7.51 23.34 22.06
N MET A 160 -7.40 24.29 21.13
CA MET A 160 -7.38 23.98 19.69
C MET A 160 -6.14 23.15 19.30
N VAL A 161 -4.95 23.52 19.78
CA VAL A 161 -3.69 22.82 19.51
C VAL A 161 -3.72 21.40 20.07
N GLU A 162 -4.20 21.23 21.30
CA GLU A 162 -4.37 19.91 21.92
C GLU A 162 -5.31 19.02 21.09
N ARG A 163 -6.45 19.55 20.64
CA ARG A 163 -7.36 18.83 19.74
C ARG A 163 -6.67 18.41 18.46
N LEU A 164 -5.91 19.31 17.82
CA LEU A 164 -5.19 19.03 16.58
C LEU A 164 -4.11 17.94 16.78
N ALA A 165 -3.41 17.96 17.92
CA ALA A 165 -2.44 16.93 18.28
C ALA A 165 -3.11 15.56 18.48
N VAL A 166 -4.26 15.52 19.16
CA VAL A 166 -5.06 14.29 19.35
C VAL A 166 -5.53 13.74 18.00
N GLU A 167 -6.01 14.60 17.10
CA GLU A 167 -6.47 14.19 15.77
C GLU A 167 -5.30 13.66 14.92
N GLN A 168 -4.13 14.30 14.96
CA GLN A 168 -2.92 13.79 14.30
C GLN A 168 -2.53 12.39 14.80
N ILE A 169 -2.55 12.16 16.12
CA ILE A 169 -2.27 10.85 16.71
C ILE A 169 -3.31 9.82 16.25
N ARG A 170 -4.58 10.21 16.17
CA ARG A 170 -5.66 9.33 15.68
C ARG A 170 -5.43 8.93 14.22
N SER A 171 -5.13 9.87 13.33
CA SER A 171 -4.85 9.57 11.92
C SER A 171 -3.57 8.77 11.74
N GLN A 172 -2.54 8.99 12.57
CA GLN A 172 -1.33 8.15 12.60
C GLN A 172 -1.67 6.69 12.94
N ARG A 173 -2.45 6.46 14.02
CA ARG A 173 -2.87 5.11 14.41
C ARG A 173 -3.72 4.44 13.33
N ALA A 174 -4.59 5.19 12.65
CA ALA A 174 -5.38 4.68 11.54
C ALA A 174 -4.51 4.24 10.36
N LEU A 175 -3.46 5.01 10.04
CA LEU A 175 -2.48 4.66 9.02
C LEU A 175 -1.69 3.39 9.38
N ASP A 176 -1.23 3.27 10.63
CA ASP A 176 -0.47 2.11 11.09
C ASP A 176 -1.34 0.84 11.10
N HIS A 177 -2.57 0.94 11.60
CA HIS A 177 -3.54 -0.15 11.57
C HIS A 177 -3.85 -0.59 10.12
N PHE A 178 -4.01 0.36 9.20
CA PHE A 178 -4.23 0.06 7.79
C PHE A 178 -3.04 -0.70 7.19
N LYS A 179 -1.80 -0.22 7.42
CA LYS A 179 -0.57 -0.88 6.95
C LYS A 179 -0.47 -2.30 7.48
N GLN A 180 -0.66 -2.49 8.78
CA GLN A 180 -0.58 -3.81 9.42
C GLN A 180 -1.65 -4.76 8.88
N THR A 181 -2.91 -4.34 8.84
CA THR A 181 -4.03 -5.14 8.32
C THR A 181 -3.77 -5.55 6.88
N ARG A 182 -3.30 -4.62 6.05
CA ARG A 182 -3.08 -4.89 4.64
C ARG A 182 -1.88 -5.81 4.41
N GLN A 183 -0.81 -5.64 5.17
CA GLN A 183 0.34 -6.55 5.14
C GLN A 183 -0.08 -7.99 5.45
N TYR A 184 -0.89 -8.19 6.50
CA TYR A 184 -1.43 -9.51 6.82
C TYR A 184 -2.29 -10.08 5.69
N GLN A 185 -3.15 -9.27 5.07
CA GLN A 185 -3.97 -9.71 3.92
C GLN A 185 -3.10 -10.15 2.73
N PHE A 186 -2.04 -9.41 2.41
CA PHE A 186 -1.11 -9.80 1.34
C PHE A 186 -0.42 -11.12 1.66
N VAL A 187 0.15 -11.26 2.88
CA VAL A 187 0.84 -12.48 3.28
C VAL A 187 -0.12 -13.68 3.27
N LEU A 188 -1.34 -13.52 3.78
CA LEU A 188 -2.32 -14.59 3.78
C LEU A 188 -2.75 -14.97 2.36
N ILE A 189 -3.22 -14.01 1.56
CA ILE A 189 -3.78 -14.29 0.23
C ILE A 189 -2.69 -14.74 -0.75
N ALA A 190 -1.58 -14.01 -0.84
CA ALA A 190 -0.50 -14.35 -1.76
C ALA A 190 0.23 -15.61 -1.27
N GLY A 191 0.52 -15.70 0.03
CA GLY A 191 1.21 -16.87 0.60
C GLY A 191 0.40 -18.15 0.46
N SER A 192 -0.88 -18.14 0.86
CA SER A 192 -1.74 -19.32 0.71
C SER A 192 -2.01 -19.64 -0.76
N GLY A 193 -2.21 -18.62 -1.60
CA GLY A 193 -2.43 -18.79 -3.03
C GLY A 193 -1.24 -19.44 -3.73
N ILE A 194 -0.02 -18.97 -3.46
CA ILE A 194 1.20 -19.55 -4.00
C ILE A 194 1.37 -20.99 -3.53
N LEU A 195 1.16 -21.27 -2.23
CA LEU A 195 1.29 -22.60 -1.68
C LEU A 195 0.28 -23.58 -2.31
N LEU A 196 -0.98 -23.17 -2.47
CA LEU A 196 -2.01 -23.96 -3.15
C LEU A 196 -1.69 -24.19 -4.63
N MET A 197 -1.19 -23.18 -5.33
CA MET A 197 -0.80 -23.34 -6.74
C MET A 197 0.41 -24.25 -6.88
N LEU A 198 1.41 -24.13 -6.02
CA LEU A 198 2.61 -24.97 -6.06
C LEU A 198 2.26 -26.43 -5.80
N THR A 199 1.51 -26.70 -4.73
CA THR A 199 1.09 -28.06 -4.37
C THR A 199 0.19 -28.68 -5.44
N GLY A 200 -0.82 -27.94 -5.94
CA GLY A 200 -1.67 -28.39 -7.03
C GLY A 200 -0.91 -28.63 -8.34
N SER A 201 0.03 -27.76 -8.69
CA SER A 201 0.88 -27.91 -9.89
C SER A 201 1.76 -29.14 -9.80
N LEU A 202 2.44 -29.34 -8.66
CA LEU A 202 3.28 -30.52 -8.43
C LEU A 202 2.45 -31.81 -8.49
N TRP A 203 1.26 -31.81 -7.87
CA TRP A 203 0.37 -32.96 -7.90
C TRP A 203 -0.06 -33.34 -9.31
N ILE A 204 -0.45 -32.36 -10.14
CA ILE A 204 -0.82 -32.59 -11.56
C ILE A 204 0.41 -33.00 -12.39
N ALA A 205 1.53 -32.30 -12.25
CA ALA A 205 2.73 -32.55 -13.04
C ALA A 205 3.31 -33.95 -12.78
N ILE A 206 3.48 -34.31 -11.51
CA ILE A 206 4.09 -35.59 -11.12
C ILE A 206 3.09 -36.73 -11.27
N GLY A 207 1.91 -36.61 -10.67
CA GLY A 207 0.94 -37.70 -10.58
C GLY A 207 0.14 -37.90 -11.86
N ALA A 208 -0.34 -36.82 -12.48
CA ALA A 208 -1.31 -36.89 -13.57
C ALA A 208 -0.70 -36.83 -14.97
N ILE A 209 0.59 -36.46 -15.11
CA ILE A 209 1.30 -36.34 -16.40
C ILE A 209 2.58 -37.19 -16.41
N ALA A 210 3.58 -36.87 -15.59
CA ALA A 210 4.90 -37.50 -15.65
C ALA A 210 4.86 -39.01 -15.34
N GLY A 211 4.12 -39.42 -14.33
CA GLY A 211 3.98 -40.84 -13.97
C GLY A 211 3.40 -41.70 -15.10
N PRO A 212 2.20 -41.40 -15.63
CA PRO A 212 1.62 -42.12 -16.76
C PRO A 212 2.51 -42.13 -18.01
N LEU A 213 3.13 -41.00 -18.35
CA LEU A 213 4.02 -40.91 -19.51
C LEU A 213 5.28 -41.77 -19.34
N THR A 214 5.83 -41.83 -18.13
CA THR A 214 6.98 -42.69 -17.80
C THR A 214 6.62 -44.17 -17.94
N ARG A 215 5.40 -44.57 -17.54
CA ARG A 215 4.92 -45.96 -17.70
C ARG A 215 4.74 -46.35 -19.17
N VAL A 216 4.19 -45.45 -19.98
CA VAL A 216 4.09 -45.62 -21.44
C VAL A 216 5.49 -45.82 -22.02
N ARG A 217 6.43 -44.92 -21.70
CA ARG A 217 7.83 -45.00 -22.16
C ARG A 217 8.47 -46.34 -21.81
N GLN A 218 8.35 -46.78 -20.55
CA GLN A 218 8.93 -48.05 -20.09
C GLN A 218 8.34 -49.25 -20.83
N SER A 219 7.03 -49.27 -21.07
CA SER A 219 6.38 -50.38 -21.78
C SER A 219 6.78 -50.42 -23.24
N MET A 220 6.89 -49.25 -23.88
CA MET A 220 7.38 -49.14 -25.26
C MET A 220 8.81 -49.66 -25.40
N ILE A 221 9.72 -49.30 -24.48
CA ILE A 221 11.10 -49.81 -24.46
C ILE A 221 11.10 -51.34 -24.33
N ARG A 222 10.38 -51.91 -23.35
CA ARG A 222 10.30 -53.36 -23.15
C ARG A 222 9.77 -54.11 -24.37
N ILE A 223 8.72 -53.60 -25.01
CA ILE A 223 8.14 -54.22 -26.21
C ILE A 223 9.14 -54.16 -27.37
N SER A 224 9.90 -53.06 -27.50
CA SER A 224 10.94 -52.94 -28.54
C SER A 224 12.13 -53.89 -28.32
N GLU A 225 12.37 -54.30 -27.07
CA GLU A 225 13.38 -55.30 -26.71
C GLU A 225 12.88 -56.76 -26.84
N GLY A 226 11.65 -56.96 -27.33
CA GLY A 226 11.05 -58.29 -27.55
C GLY A 226 10.32 -58.86 -26.33
N ALA A 227 10.14 -58.11 -25.24
CA ALA A 227 9.37 -58.55 -24.08
C ALA A 227 7.85 -58.36 -24.30
N TYR A 228 7.26 -59.16 -25.18
CA TYR A 228 5.85 -59.06 -25.58
C TYR A 228 4.83 -59.52 -24.51
N ASP A 229 5.31 -60.14 -23.43
CA ASP A 229 4.55 -60.46 -22.22
C ASP A 229 4.19 -59.22 -21.38
N THR A 230 4.73 -58.05 -21.73
CA THR A 230 4.50 -56.79 -21.01
C THR A 230 3.00 -56.45 -20.94
N PRO A 231 2.42 -56.29 -19.73
CA PRO A 231 1.02 -55.95 -19.55
C PRO A 231 0.77 -54.49 -19.93
N ILE A 232 -0.19 -54.27 -20.83
CA ILE A 232 -0.62 -52.94 -21.26
C ILE A 232 -1.94 -52.60 -20.56
N PRO A 233 -2.01 -51.51 -19.76
CA PRO A 233 -3.25 -51.07 -19.15
C PRO A 233 -4.33 -50.75 -20.19
N GLN A 234 -5.61 -51.05 -19.89
CA GLN A 234 -6.71 -50.59 -20.73
C GLN A 234 -6.80 -49.05 -20.67
N GLY A 235 -6.59 -48.39 -21.80
CA GLY A 235 -6.56 -46.93 -21.91
C GLY A 235 -7.94 -46.31 -21.78
N GLY A 236 -8.10 -45.37 -20.84
CA GLY A 236 -9.28 -44.51 -20.73
C GLY A 236 -9.31 -43.35 -21.75
N ASP A 237 -10.30 -42.46 -21.67
CA ASP A 237 -10.59 -41.43 -22.69
C ASP A 237 -9.67 -40.17 -22.63
N SER A 238 -8.37 -40.36 -22.40
CA SER A 238 -7.38 -39.27 -22.38
C SER A 238 -6.32 -39.49 -23.44
N GLU A 239 -5.49 -38.49 -23.79
CA GLU A 239 -4.44 -38.66 -24.79
C GLU A 239 -3.47 -39.78 -24.39
N ILE A 240 -3.19 -39.95 -23.09
CA ILE A 240 -2.38 -41.08 -22.60
C ILE A 240 -3.06 -42.42 -22.86
N GLY A 241 -4.39 -42.49 -22.72
CA GLY A 241 -5.14 -43.71 -23.00
C GLY A 241 -5.23 -44.04 -24.49
N GLU A 242 -5.30 -43.02 -25.35
CA GLU A 242 -5.14 -43.18 -26.81
C GLU A 242 -3.76 -43.75 -27.15
N VAL A 243 -2.69 -43.24 -26.52
CA VAL A 243 -1.33 -43.78 -26.70
C VAL A 243 -1.22 -45.23 -26.20
N TRP A 244 -1.83 -45.57 -25.07
CA TRP A 244 -1.87 -46.97 -24.60
C TRP A 244 -2.59 -47.90 -25.59
N ARG A 245 -3.70 -47.44 -26.17
CA ARG A 245 -4.48 -48.21 -27.16
C ARG A 245 -3.66 -48.43 -28.44
N ALA A 246 -2.98 -47.40 -28.92
CA ALA A 246 -2.06 -47.51 -30.06
C ALA A 246 -0.89 -48.47 -29.76
N LEU A 247 -0.31 -48.41 -28.56
CA LEU A 247 0.76 -49.32 -28.14
C LEU A 247 0.28 -50.78 -28.05
N SER A 248 -0.96 -51.04 -27.65
CA SER A 248 -1.56 -52.39 -27.65
C SER A 248 -1.61 -52.96 -29.07
N ILE A 249 -2.16 -52.20 -30.02
CA ILE A 249 -2.25 -52.62 -31.42
C ILE A 249 -0.86 -52.88 -32.01
N LEU A 250 0.13 -52.05 -31.67
CA LEU A 250 1.51 -52.23 -32.13
C LEU A 250 2.15 -53.50 -31.55
N LYS A 251 1.92 -53.77 -30.26
CA LYS A 251 2.39 -54.99 -29.60
C LYS A 251 1.82 -56.24 -30.28
N ASP A 252 0.51 -56.26 -30.52
CA ASP A 252 -0.17 -57.41 -31.15
C ASP A 252 0.41 -57.68 -32.55
N ARG A 253 0.61 -56.62 -33.35
CA ARG A 253 1.26 -56.74 -34.67
C ARG A 253 2.72 -57.21 -34.60
N ALA A 254 3.47 -56.79 -33.58
CA ALA A 254 4.86 -57.21 -33.41
C ALA A 254 4.96 -58.70 -33.04
N VAL A 255 4.03 -59.19 -32.19
CA VAL A 255 3.90 -60.60 -31.85
C VAL A 255 3.59 -61.43 -33.09
N ASP A 256 2.60 -61.01 -33.89
CA ASP A 256 2.23 -61.71 -35.13
C ASP A 256 3.41 -61.78 -36.11
N ALA A 257 4.16 -60.68 -36.27
CA ALA A 257 5.33 -60.63 -37.13
C ALA A 257 6.46 -61.56 -36.65
N GLU A 258 6.71 -61.65 -35.34
CA GLU A 258 7.71 -62.57 -34.78
C GLU A 258 7.29 -64.04 -34.97
N HIS A 259 6.01 -64.36 -34.78
CA HIS A 259 5.46 -65.68 -35.05
C HIS A 259 5.67 -66.08 -36.51
N HIS A 260 5.33 -65.22 -37.46
CA HIS A 260 5.56 -65.48 -38.88
C HIS A 260 7.04 -65.60 -39.25
N ALA A 261 7.93 -64.82 -38.63
CA ALA A 261 9.36 -64.93 -38.84
C ALA A 261 9.91 -66.30 -38.34
N LYS A 262 9.47 -66.74 -37.16
CA LYS A 262 9.83 -68.06 -36.59
C LYS A 262 9.31 -69.21 -37.45
N GLU A 263 8.09 -69.11 -37.98
CA GLU A 263 7.53 -70.11 -38.89
C GLU A 263 8.32 -70.22 -40.20
N LYS A 264 8.70 -69.08 -40.80
CA LYS A 264 9.55 -69.06 -42.00
C LYS A 264 10.92 -69.69 -41.75
N LEU A 265 11.54 -69.37 -40.62
CA LEU A 265 12.86 -69.92 -40.29
C LEU A 265 12.80 -71.45 -40.13
N LYS A 266 11.75 -71.97 -39.47
CA LYS A 266 11.51 -73.41 -39.36
C LYS A 266 11.25 -74.06 -40.71
N ALA A 267 10.47 -73.41 -41.58
CA ALA A 267 10.19 -73.90 -42.92
C ALA A 267 11.49 -73.98 -43.75
N GLU A 268 12.33 -72.94 -43.73
CA GLU A 268 13.63 -72.94 -44.40
C GLU A 268 14.61 -73.98 -43.84
N GLN A 269 14.63 -74.18 -42.52
CA GLN A 269 15.44 -75.23 -41.88
C GLN A 269 14.99 -76.63 -42.30
N SER A 270 13.68 -76.91 -42.28
CA SER A 270 13.14 -78.19 -42.75
C SER A 270 13.40 -78.43 -44.24
N LEU A 271 13.38 -77.37 -45.06
CA LEU A 271 13.72 -77.46 -46.48
C LEU A 271 15.21 -77.75 -46.69
N ARG A 272 16.09 -77.20 -45.84
CA ARG A 272 17.54 -77.47 -45.90
C ARG A 272 17.89 -78.88 -45.45
N GLU A 273 17.22 -79.39 -44.42
CA GLU A 273 17.39 -80.79 -43.98
C GLU A 273 16.97 -81.77 -45.09
N LEU A 274 15.88 -81.48 -45.81
CA LEU A 274 15.42 -82.26 -46.97
C LEU A 274 16.33 -82.21 -48.21
N VAL A 275 17.27 -81.27 -48.28
CA VAL A 275 18.19 -81.09 -49.43
C VAL A 275 19.60 -81.63 -49.13
N LEU A 276 19.91 -81.91 -47.86
CA LEU A 276 21.21 -82.43 -47.41
C LEU A 276 21.21 -83.94 -47.12
N ASP A 277 20.02 -84.57 -47.08
CA ASP A 277 19.81 -86.02 -47.16
C ASP A 277 19.61 -86.47 -48.62
#